data_AF-A0A662GXU8-F1
#
_entry.id   AF-A0A662GXU8-F1
#
_cell.length_a   1.000
_cell.length_b   1.000
_cell.length_c   1.000
_cell.angle_alpha   90.00
_cell.angle_beta   90.00
_cell.angle_gamma   90.00
#
_symmetry.space_group_name_H-M   'P 1'
#
loop_
_entity.id
_entity.type
_entity.pdbx_description
1 polymer ?
#
loop_
_entity_poly.entity_id
_entity_poly.type
_entity_poly.pdbx_seq_one_letter_code
_entity_poly.pdbx_strand_id
1 'polypeptide(L)'
;MSRIMEEKIAILIWISLFTLLLLFLVKCRDEATMIREETPSLLLQKTLQQVLFEIPDNSRLYFKLPNFDRNYTITLNSCLLENDKAYIIEKREGEVRIYPCEG
;
A
#
# COMPACT_ATOMS: atom_id res chain seq x y z
N MET A 1 53.57 -13.27 0.56
CA MET A 1 52.76 -12.73 1.68
C MET A 1 52.91 -13.68 2.87
N SER A 2 52.89 -13.19 4.12
CA SER A 2 52.88 -14.09 5.30
C SER A 2 51.50 -14.75 5.44
N ARG A 3 51.44 -16.01 5.86
CA ARG A 3 50.20 -16.78 6.10
C ARG A 3 49.22 -16.04 7.03
N ILE A 4 49.76 -15.32 8.02
CA ILE A 4 49.00 -14.48 8.97
C ILE A 4 48.32 -13.30 8.24
N MET A 5 48.94 -12.78 7.20
CA MET A 5 48.42 -11.65 6.41
C MET A 5 47.28 -12.11 5.49
N GLU A 6 47.38 -13.32 4.93
CA GLU A 6 46.31 -13.95 4.14
C GLU A 6 45.08 -14.26 5.00
N GLU A 7 45.27 -14.81 6.20
CA GLU A 7 44.18 -15.07 7.15
C GLU A 7 43.45 -13.78 7.56
N LYS A 8 44.20 -12.71 7.84
CA LYS A 8 43.61 -11.40 8.17
C LYS A 8 42.81 -10.80 7.02
N ILE A 9 43.29 -10.94 5.78
CA ILE A 9 42.57 -10.49 4.58
C ILE A 9 41.29 -11.33 4.38
N ALA A 10 41.36 -12.65 4.56
CA ALA A 10 40.20 -13.53 4.44
C ALA A 10 39.11 -13.17 5.46
N ILE A 11 39.49 -12.91 6.71
CA ILE A 11 38.56 -12.47 7.76
C ILE A 11 37.90 -11.13 7.39
N LEU A 12 38.67 -10.16 6.90
CA LEU A 12 38.14 -8.86 6.47
C LEU A 12 37.15 -8.98 5.31
N ILE A 13 37.47 -9.81 4.31
CA ILE A 13 36.57 -10.10 3.19
C ILE A 13 35.28 -10.73 3.71
N TRP A 14 35.37 -11.68 4.63
CA TRP A 14 34.21 -12.35 5.21
C TRP A 14 33.30 -11.40 5.98
N ILE A 15 33.87 -10.53 6.82
CA ILE A 15 33.12 -9.51 7.56
C ILE A 15 32.43 -8.54 6.59
N SER A 16 33.12 -8.13 5.53
CA SER A 16 32.59 -7.20 4.53
C SER A 16 31.41 -7.82 3.77
N LEU A 17 31.57 -9.08 3.32
CA LEU A 17 30.50 -9.83 2.65
C LEU A 17 29.29 -10.05 3.56
N PHE A 18 29.53 -10.41 4.81
CA PHE A 18 28.47 -10.61 5.80
C PHE A 18 27.69 -9.31 6.06
N THR A 19 28.39 -8.18 6.17
CA THR A 19 27.76 -6.88 6.37
C THR A 19 26.92 -6.46 5.16
N LEU A 20 27.41 -6.70 3.93
CA LEU A 20 26.64 -6.44 2.70
C LEU A 20 25.37 -7.28 2.63
N LEU A 21 25.45 -8.57 3.00
CA LEU A 21 24.30 -9.47 3.09
C LEU A 21 23.26 -8.97 4.09
N LEU A 22 23.69 -8.54 5.28
CA LEU A 22 22.79 -7.97 6.28
C LEU A 22 22.11 -6.69 5.79
N LEU A 23 22.85 -5.76 5.18
CA LEU A 23 22.30 -4.54 4.62
C LEU A 23 21.26 -4.83 3.53
N PHE A 24 21.54 -5.81 2.67
CA PHE A 24 20.59 -6.25 1.64
C PHE A 24 19.31 -6.84 2.25
N LEU A 25 19.43 -7.71 3.26
CA LEU A 25 18.29 -8.30 3.94
C LEU A 25 17.42 -7.26 4.64
N VAL A 26 18.03 -6.28 5.31
CA VAL A 26 17.31 -5.17 5.95
C VAL A 26 16.57 -4.35 4.89
N LYS A 27 17.25 -3.95 3.81
CA LYS A 27 16.63 -3.20 2.72
C LYS A 27 15.47 -3.94 2.06
N CYS A 28 15.63 -5.23 1.77
CA CYS A 28 14.55 -6.04 1.21
C CYS A 28 13.37 -6.20 2.17
N ARG A 29 13.62 -6.29 3.48
CA ARG A 29 12.55 -6.30 4.47
C ARG A 29 11.80 -4.98 4.48
N ASP A 30 12.50 -3.85 4.44
CA ASP A 30 11.88 -2.53 4.43
C ASP A 30 11.05 -2.31 3.15
N GLU A 31 11.59 -2.69 1.99
CA GLU A 31 10.86 -2.65 0.71
C GLU A 31 9.64 -3.59 0.72
N ALA A 32 9.78 -4.81 1.23
CA ALA A 32 8.66 -5.75 1.35
C ALA A 32 7.58 -5.24 2.32
N THR A 33 8.01 -4.55 3.37
CA THR A 33 7.11 -3.91 4.34
C THR A 33 6.38 -2.75 3.67
N MET A 34 7.08 -1.86 2.98
CA MET A 34 6.49 -0.76 2.21
C MET A 34 5.48 -1.28 1.17
N ILE A 35 5.84 -2.33 0.41
CA ILE A 35 4.94 -2.94 -0.57
C ILE A 35 3.69 -3.49 0.11
N ARG A 36 3.84 -4.21 1.22
CA ARG A 36 2.72 -4.80 1.96
C ARG A 36 1.79 -3.74 2.56
N GLU A 37 2.35 -2.61 2.99
CA GLU A 37 1.63 -1.62 3.78
C GLU A 37 0.98 -0.52 2.93
N GLU A 38 1.68 -0.03 1.90
CA GLU A 38 1.23 1.12 1.11
C GLU A 38 0.57 0.72 -0.22
N THR A 39 1.00 -0.38 -0.83
CA THR A 39 0.50 -0.77 -2.16
C THR A 39 -0.99 -1.11 -2.15
N PRO A 40 -1.55 -1.84 -1.14
CA PRO A 40 -2.96 -2.19 -1.15
C PRO A 40 -3.90 -0.98 -1.09
N SER A 41 -3.60 0.02 -0.25
CA SER A 41 -4.43 1.22 -0.12
C SER A 41 -4.36 2.08 -1.38
N LEU A 42 -3.18 2.22 -1.98
CA LEU A 42 -2.99 2.94 -3.24
C LEU A 42 -3.71 2.27 -4.41
N LEU A 43 -3.60 0.94 -4.53
CA LEU A 43 -4.28 0.18 -5.57
C LEU A 43 -5.80 0.32 -5.43
N LEU A 44 -6.32 0.17 -4.21
CA LEU A 44 -7.73 0.33 -3.90
C LEU A 44 -8.23 1.74 -4.24
N GLN A 45 -7.47 2.78 -3.89
CA GLN A 45 -7.80 4.16 -4.26
C GLN A 45 -7.91 4.33 -5.77
N LYS A 46 -6.94 3.82 -6.54
CA LYS A 46 -6.95 3.90 -8.01
C LYS A 46 -8.14 3.15 -8.62
N THR A 47 -8.42 1.95 -8.12
CA THR A 47 -9.57 1.16 -8.58
C THR A 47 -10.88 1.90 -8.31
N LEU A 48 -11.07 2.45 -7.10
CA LEU A 48 -12.27 3.22 -6.77
C LEU A 48 -12.39 4.48 -7.63
N GLN A 49 -11.30 5.19 -7.90
CA GLN A 49 -11.32 6.34 -8.80
C GLN A 49 -11.82 5.95 -10.20
N GLN A 50 -11.35 4.82 -10.73
CA GLN A 50 -11.81 4.31 -12.02
C GLN A 50 -13.30 3.98 -12.00
N VAL A 51 -13.78 3.34 -10.93
CA VAL A 51 -15.20 3.04 -10.74
C VAL A 51 -16.07 4.31 -10.72
N LEU A 52 -15.59 5.42 -10.15
CA LEU A 52 -16.33 6.70 -10.19
C LEU A 52 -16.55 7.21 -11.63
N PHE A 53 -15.60 6.96 -12.54
CA PHE A 53 -15.75 7.36 -13.95
C PHE A 53 -16.69 6.44 -14.72
N GLU A 54 -16.67 5.14 -14.42
CA GLU A 54 -17.42 4.11 -15.14
C GLU A 54 -18.87 3.94 -14.64
N ILE A 55 -19.21 4.45 -13.46
CA ILE A 55 -20.56 4.31 -12.91
C ILE A 55 -21.59 4.97 -13.86
N PRO A 56 -22.68 4.25 -14.22
CA PRO A 56 -23.74 4.80 -15.05
C PRO A 56 -24.43 6.00 -14.40
N ASP A 57 -24.92 6.93 -15.20
CA ASP A 57 -25.74 8.02 -14.68
C ASP A 57 -27.08 7.50 -14.14
N ASN A 58 -27.62 8.16 -13.11
CA ASN A 58 -28.79 7.74 -12.34
C ASN A 58 -28.67 6.36 -11.67
N SER A 59 -27.46 5.94 -11.32
CA SER A 59 -27.21 4.67 -10.64
C SER A 59 -26.56 4.86 -9.27
N ARG A 60 -26.65 3.79 -8.46
CA ARG A 60 -26.09 3.72 -7.12
C ARG A 60 -25.24 2.47 -6.99
N LEU A 61 -24.05 2.62 -6.46
CA LEU A 61 -23.14 1.53 -6.14
C LEU A 61 -22.88 1.52 -4.63
N TYR A 62 -23.17 0.38 -4.01
CA TYR A 62 -22.81 0.11 -2.63
C TYR A 62 -21.46 -0.63 -2.60
N PHE A 63 -20.54 -0.20 -1.74
CA PHE A 63 -19.29 -0.91 -1.50
C PHE A 63 -18.87 -0.79 -0.04
N LYS A 64 -18.15 -1.80 0.44
CA LYS A 64 -17.52 -1.81 1.76
C LYS A 64 -16.01 -1.79 1.60
N LEU A 65 -15.34 -0.90 2.32
CA LEU A 65 -13.87 -0.90 2.33
C LEU A 65 -13.36 -2.12 3.11
N PRO A 66 -12.39 -2.89 2.55
CA PRO A 66 -11.83 -4.07 3.22
C PRO A 66 -11.09 -3.66 4.50
N ASN A 67 -11.13 -4.51 5.52
CA ASN A 67 -10.29 -4.33 6.70
C ASN A 67 -8.93 -4.98 6.45
N PHE A 68 -7.84 -4.21 6.52
CA PHE A 68 -6.46 -4.68 6.35
C PHE A 68 -5.72 -4.83 7.69
N ASP A 69 -6.44 -5.06 8.80
CA ASP A 69 -5.93 -5.12 10.17
C ASP A 69 -5.15 -3.86 10.59
N ARG A 70 -5.44 -2.74 9.92
CA ARG A 70 -4.79 -1.44 10.07
C ARG A 70 -5.79 -0.33 9.79
N ASN A 71 -5.64 0.77 10.50
CA ASN A 71 -6.38 2.00 10.21
C ASN A 71 -5.75 2.68 9.00
N TYR A 72 -6.51 2.75 7.92
CA TYR A 72 -6.15 3.48 6.71
C TYR A 72 -7.34 4.30 6.25
N THR A 73 -7.07 5.39 5.55
CA THR A 73 -8.09 6.26 4.95
C THR A 73 -7.80 6.45 3.48
N ILE A 74 -8.85 6.54 2.67
CA ILE A 74 -8.75 6.79 1.23
C ILE A 74 -9.45 8.10 0.90
N THR A 75 -8.79 8.97 0.14
CA THR A 75 -9.41 10.19 -0.36
C THR A 75 -9.94 9.98 -1.78
N LEU A 76 -11.26 10.15 -1.96
CA LEU A 76 -11.97 10.05 -3.23
C LEU A 76 -12.83 11.29 -3.44
N ASN A 77 -12.58 12.04 -4.52
CA ASN A 77 -13.35 13.24 -4.89
C ASN A 77 -13.59 14.20 -3.71
N SER A 78 -12.53 14.52 -2.96
CA SER A 78 -12.54 15.35 -1.74
C SER A 78 -13.28 14.75 -0.52
N CYS A 79 -13.77 13.52 -0.61
CA CYS A 79 -14.30 12.76 0.53
C CYS A 79 -13.23 11.87 1.15
N LEU A 80 -13.13 11.87 2.48
CA LEU A 80 -12.27 10.96 3.24
C LEU A 80 -13.09 9.72 3.62
N LEU A 81 -12.64 8.56 3.15
CA LEU A 81 -13.25 7.27 3.45
C LEU A 81 -12.39 6.53 4.47
N GLU A 82 -13.01 5.98 5.51
CA GLU A 82 -12.39 5.23 6.59
C GLU A 82 -12.50 3.73 6.35
N ASN A 83 -11.48 2.98 6.77
CA ASN A 83 -11.43 1.52 6.68
C ASN A 83 -12.64 0.84 7.35
N ASP A 84 -13.00 -0.35 6.85
CA ASP A 84 -14.10 -1.20 7.35
C ASP A 84 -15.50 -0.52 7.37
N LYS A 85 -15.63 0.70 6.84
CA LYS A 85 -16.92 1.36 6.64
C LYS A 85 -17.50 1.07 5.25
N ALA A 86 -18.82 1.13 5.19
CA ALA A 86 -19.57 1.01 3.95
C ALA A 86 -19.95 2.40 3.43
N TYR A 87 -19.95 2.53 2.10
CA TYR A 87 -20.21 3.78 1.41
C TYR A 87 -21.11 3.52 0.20
N ILE A 88 -21.88 4.54 -0.14
CA ILE A 88 -22.68 4.56 -1.37
C ILE A 88 -22.09 5.63 -2.28
N ILE A 89 -21.81 5.25 -3.51
CA ILE A 89 -21.55 6.17 -4.62
C ILE A 89 -22.86 6.30 -5.38
N GLU A 90 -23.33 7.53 -5.54
CA GLU A 90 -24.50 7.85 -6.35
C GLU A 90 -24.09 8.83 -7.45
N LYS A 91 -24.45 8.51 -8.69
CA LYS A 91 -24.31 9.42 -9.81
C LYS A 91 -25.68 9.86 -10.28
N ARG A 92 -25.92 11.17 -10.26
CA ARG A 92 -27.17 11.79 -10.76
C ARG A 92 -26.82 13.03 -11.54
N GLU A 93 -27.38 13.15 -12.74
CA GLU A 93 -27.23 14.34 -13.58
C GLU A 93 -25.74 14.71 -13.81
N GLY A 94 -24.87 13.70 -13.88
CA GLY A 94 -23.43 13.89 -14.02
C GLY A 94 -22.66 14.26 -12.75
N GLU A 95 -23.34 14.52 -11.62
CA GLU A 95 -22.70 14.72 -10.32
C GLU A 95 -22.49 13.38 -9.61
N VAL A 96 -21.28 13.17 -9.07
CA VAL A 96 -20.94 12.00 -8.26
C VAL A 96 -20.90 12.40 -6.79
N ARG A 97 -21.77 11.77 -5.99
CA ARG A 97 -21.87 11.97 -4.55
C ARG A 97 -21.47 10.69 -3.83
N ILE A 98 -20.70 10.85 -2.76
CA ILE A 98 -20.25 9.74 -1.91
C ILE A 98 -20.73 10.03 -0.49
N TYR A 99 -21.42 9.09 0.13
CA TYR A 99 -21.88 9.22 1.51
C TYR A 99 -21.71 7.90 2.28
N PRO A 100 -21.48 7.96 3.59
CA PRO A 100 -21.44 6.77 4.42
C PRO A 100 -22.80 6.06 4.36
N CYS A 101 -22.76 4.74 4.25
CA CYS A 101 -23.95 3.94 4.45
C CYS A 101 -24.17 3.83 5.96
N GLU A 102 -25.06 4.66 6.51
CA GLU A 102 -25.54 4.43 7.88
C GLU A 102 -26.29 3.10 7.91
N GLY A 103 -25.91 2.24 8.84
CA GLY A 103 -26.63 1.01 9.18
C GLY A 103 -27.70 1.29 10.21
#